data_AF-A0A4Y2H6D9-F1
#
_entry.id   AF-A0A4Y2H6D9-F1
#
_cell.length_a   1.000
_cell.length_b   1.000
_cell.length_c   1.000
_cell.angle_alpha   90.00
_cell.angle_beta   90.00
_cell.angle_gamma   90.00
#
_symmetry.space_group_name_H-M   'P 1'
#
loop_
_entity.id
_entity.type
_entity.pdbx_description
1 polymer ?
#
loop_
_entity_poly.entity_id
_entity_poly.type
_entity_poly.pdbx_seq_one_letter_code
_entity_poly.pdbx_strand_id
1 'polypeptide(L)'
;MKFGTCPYCYHYRSFPNRRKARFALLDAEGSHCNVTQHRMNHPPMKQYPRLSSLTKKEDAERLNKEMVDNGIIEESSGPWALPIVLVKKTLKRQMGGWIPG
;
A
#
# COMPACT_ATOMS: atom_id res chain seq x y z
N MET A 1 -15.82 -1.07 37.67
CA MET A 1 -15.21 -0.67 36.39
C MET A 1 -16.25 -0.75 35.28
N LYS A 2 -16.62 0.36 34.63
CA LYS A 2 -17.52 0.34 33.47
C LYS A 2 -16.68 0.68 32.24
N PHE A 3 -16.49 -0.30 31.36
CA PHE A 3 -15.91 -0.06 30.04
C PHE A 3 -16.90 0.84 29.28
N GLY A 4 -16.52 2.11 29.11
CA GLY A 4 -17.27 3.04 28.29
C GLY A 4 -17.36 2.49 26.87
N THR A 5 -18.55 2.01 26.51
CA THR A 5 -18.94 1.69 25.15
C THR A 5 -18.88 2.98 24.32
N CYS A 6 -17.74 3.21 23.68
CA CYS A 6 -17.56 4.33 22.76
C CYS A 6 -18.65 4.25 21.67
N PRO A 7 -19.54 5.25 21.54
CA PRO A 7 -20.66 5.20 20.59
C PRO A 7 -20.21 5.14 19.13
N TYR A 8 -18.94 5.46 18.85
CA TYR A 8 -18.35 5.32 17.52
C TYR A 8 -17.98 3.87 17.15
N CYS A 9 -17.79 2.97 18.11
CA CYS A 9 -17.35 1.59 17.82
C CYS A 9 -18.47 0.69 17.28
N TYR A 10 -19.75 1.00 17.58
CA TYR A 10 -20.88 0.22 17.09
C TYR A 10 -21.24 0.54 15.63
N HIS A 11 -20.89 1.73 15.14
CA HIS A 11 -21.30 2.14 13.81
C HIS A 11 -20.52 1.42 12.69
N TYR A 12 -19.30 0.96 12.97
CA TYR A 12 -18.50 0.19 12.02
C TYR A 12 -19.05 -1.23 11.77
N ARG A 13 -19.63 -1.87 12.79
CA ARG A 13 -20.21 -3.23 12.65
C ARG A 13 -21.57 -3.26 11.97
N SER A 14 -22.27 -2.12 11.92
CA SER A 14 -23.61 -2.01 11.35
C SER A 14 -23.64 -1.40 9.95
N PHE A 15 -22.50 -1.32 9.25
CA PHE A 15 -22.51 -0.94 7.85
C PHE A 15 -23.20 -2.03 7.02
N PRO A 16 -24.32 -1.73 6.33
CA PRO A 16 -25.01 -2.73 5.54
C PRO A 16 -24.07 -3.27 4.46
N ASN A 17 -23.99 -4.61 4.37
CA ASN A 17 -23.15 -5.36 3.40
C ASN A 17 -23.27 -4.87 1.94
N ARG A 18 -24.34 -4.12 1.63
CA ARG A 18 -24.66 -3.54 0.32
C ARG A 18 -23.68 -2.48 -0.19
N ARG A 19 -22.80 -1.92 0.65
CA ARG A 19 -21.86 -0.83 0.25
C ARG A 19 -20.39 -1.15 0.53
N LYS A 20 -20.05 -2.41 0.82
CA LYS A 20 -18.65 -2.81 1.06
C LYS A 20 -17.72 -2.47 -0.10
N ALA A 21 -18.21 -2.49 -1.33
CA ALA A 21 -17.45 -2.10 -2.53
C ALA A 21 -17.07 -0.60 -2.61
N ARG A 22 -17.58 0.26 -1.72
CA ARG A 22 -17.24 1.70 -1.71
C ARG A 22 -16.07 2.06 -0.79
N PHE A 23 -15.68 1.15 0.09
CA PHE A 23 -14.59 1.37 1.03
C PHE A 23 -13.57 0.25 0.85
N ALA A 24 -12.28 0.59 0.88
CA ALA A 24 -11.19 -0.38 0.92
C ALA A 24 -11.10 -1.06 2.30
N LEU A 25 -12.21 -1.69 2.73
CA LEU A 25 -12.32 -2.43 3.99
C LEU A 25 -11.88 -3.89 3.86
N LEU A 26 -11.71 -4.36 2.63
CA LEU A 26 -11.21 -5.67 2.28
C LEU A 26 -10.03 -5.43 1.34
N ASP A 27 -8.99 -6.25 1.44
CA ASP A 27 -7.89 -6.31 0.48
C ASP A 27 -8.34 -6.94 -0.86
N ALA A 28 -9.60 -6.69 -1.24
CA ALA A 28 -10.15 -7.05 -2.53
C ALA A 28 -9.60 -6.10 -3.60
N GLU A 29 -9.49 -6.64 -4.82
CA GLU A 29 -9.03 -6.03 -6.08
C GLU A 29 -8.92 -4.49 -6.05
N GLY A 30 -7.73 -3.98 -6.39
CA GLY A 30 -7.46 -2.55 -6.45
C GLY A 30 -8.51 -1.79 -7.27
N SER A 31 -8.78 -0.54 -6.90
CA SER A 31 -9.75 0.27 -7.63
C SER A 31 -9.19 0.70 -8.99
N HIS A 32 -9.85 0.30 -10.09
CA HIS A 32 -9.49 0.72 -11.44
C HIS A 32 -10.37 1.89 -11.92
N CYS A 33 -9.76 2.87 -12.59
CA CYS A 33 -10.44 4.00 -13.21
C CYS A 33 -10.29 3.92 -14.74
N ASN A 34 -11.41 3.96 -15.48
CA ASN A 34 -11.41 3.92 -16.96
C ASN A 34 -11.50 5.31 -17.62
N VAL A 35 -11.50 6.39 -16.81
CA VAL A 35 -11.81 7.76 -17.28
C VAL A 35 -10.72 8.32 -18.19
N THR A 36 -9.44 8.11 -17.85
CA THR A 36 -8.32 8.62 -18.63
C THR A 36 -7.13 7.68 -18.51
N GLN A 37 -6.49 7.36 -19.64
CA GLN A 37 -5.18 6.73 -19.64
C GLN A 37 -4.11 7.84 -19.65
N HIS A 38 -3.31 7.92 -18.58
CA HIS A 38 -2.23 8.91 -18.51
C HIS A 38 -1.02 8.44 -19.31
N ARG A 39 -0.55 9.26 -20.26
CA ARG A 39 0.67 9.00 -21.04
C ARG A 39 1.81 9.91 -20.55
N MET A 40 2.96 9.30 -20.28
CA MET A 40 4.17 9.99 -19.86
C MET A 40 5.00 10.42 -21.09
N ASN A 41 5.28 11.72 -21.21
CA ASN A 41 5.89 12.32 -22.42
C ASN A 41 7.35 12.80 -22.24
N HIS A 42 8.12 12.22 -21.32
CA HIS A 42 9.49 12.67 -20.97
C HIS A 42 10.57 11.67 -21.45
N PRO A 43 11.84 12.09 -21.61
CA PRO A 43 12.92 11.18 -22.01
C PRO A 43 13.24 10.14 -20.91
N PRO A 44 13.64 8.90 -21.28
CA PRO A 44 13.85 7.83 -20.32
C PRO A 44 14.87 8.14 -19.22
N MET A 45 14.51 7.79 -17.98
CA MET A 45 15.42 7.85 -16.82
C MET A 45 15.75 6.43 -16.35
N LYS A 46 17.04 6.10 -16.28
CA LYS A 46 17.54 4.82 -15.78
C LYS A 46 18.42 5.05 -14.55
N GLN A 47 17.83 4.89 -13.37
CA GLN A 47 18.56 4.91 -12.11
C GLN A 47 18.88 3.47 -11.68
N TYR A 48 20.15 3.23 -11.36
CA TYR A 48 20.60 1.89 -10.96
C TYR A 48 19.99 1.49 -9.60
N PRO A 49 19.50 0.24 -9.44
CA PRO A 49 19.03 -0.26 -8.17
C PRO A 49 20.09 -0.15 -7.08
N ARG A 50 19.75 0.46 -5.94
CA ARG A 50 20.65 0.47 -4.78
C ARG A 50 20.60 -0.91 -4.11
N LEU A 51 21.77 -1.47 -3.79
CA LEU A 51 21.87 -2.75 -3.08
C LEU A 51 21.09 -2.67 -1.77
N SER A 52 20.07 -3.51 -1.65
CA SER A 52 19.34 -3.69 -0.40
C SER A 52 20.01 -4.80 0.41
N SER A 53 20.00 -4.68 1.74
CA SER A 53 20.48 -5.74 2.63
C SER A 53 19.76 -7.05 2.33
N LEU A 54 20.47 -8.19 2.38
CA LEU A 54 19.93 -9.52 2.03
C LEU A 54 18.55 -9.80 2.68
N THR A 55 18.41 -9.51 3.98
CA THR A 55 17.15 -9.66 4.73
C THR A 55 15.97 -8.88 4.14
N LYS A 56 16.22 -7.73 3.50
CA LYS A 56 15.17 -6.90 2.88
C LYS A 56 14.88 -7.29 1.43
N LYS A 57 15.77 -8.06 0.79
CA LYS A 57 15.61 -8.50 -0.60
C LYS A 57 14.48 -9.51 -0.73
N GLU A 58 14.44 -10.50 0.16
CA GLU A 58 13.37 -11.53 0.20
C GLU A 58 11.98 -10.92 0.44
N ASP A 59 11.88 -9.96 1.37
CA ASP A 59 10.62 -9.24 1.63
C ASP A 59 10.17 -8.41 0.41
N ALA A 60 11.12 -7.81 -0.31
CA ALA A 60 10.82 -7.05 -1.52
C ALA A 60 10.34 -7.94 -2.67
N GLU A 61 10.99 -9.10 -2.83
CA GLU A 61 10.61 -10.11 -3.83
C GLU A 61 9.22 -10.69 -3.54
N ARG A 62 8.91 -10.97 -2.27
CA ARG A 62 7.56 -11.41 -1.85
C ARG A 62 6.50 -10.35 -2.17
N LEU A 63 6.76 -9.08 -1.85
CA LEU A 63 5.83 -7.99 -2.12
C LEU A 63 5.64 -7.77 -3.63
N ASN A 64 6.71 -7.82 -4.42
CA ASN A 64 6.63 -7.73 -5.87
C ASN A 64 5.74 -8.84 -6.43
N LYS A 65 5.93 -10.09 -5.98
CA LYS A 65 5.10 -11.21 -6.43
C LYS A 65 3.62 -10.97 -6.13
N GLU A 66 3.28 -10.56 -4.91
CA GLU A 66 1.90 -10.25 -4.53
C GLU A 66 1.30 -9.14 -5.41
N MET A 67 2.08 -8.09 -5.72
CA MET A 67 1.62 -7.00 -6.58
C MET A 67 1.44 -7.43 -8.05
N VAL A 68 2.25 -8.39 -8.54
CA VAL A 68 2.07 -9.01 -9.88
C VAL A 68 0.83 -9.89 -9.89
N ASP A 69 0.67 -10.76 -8.89
CA ASP A 69 -0.47 -11.67 -8.76
C ASP A 69 -1.80 -10.87 -8.67
N ASN A 70 -1.78 -9.71 -8.01
CA ASN A 70 -2.91 -8.79 -7.92
C ASN A 70 -3.14 -7.94 -9.19
N GLY A 71 -2.29 -8.07 -10.23
CA GLY A 71 -2.40 -7.30 -11.48
C GLY A 71 -2.16 -5.79 -11.33
N ILE A 72 -1.54 -5.36 -10.23
CA ILE A 72 -1.23 -3.94 -9.98
C ILE A 72 0.05 -3.54 -10.73
N ILE A 73 1.02 -4.45 -10.84
CA ILE A 73 2.25 -4.25 -11.60
C ILE A 73 2.37 -5.31 -12.70
N GLU A 74 2.93 -4.91 -13.83
CA GLU A 74 3.20 -5.76 -14.98
C GLU A 74 4.70 -5.77 -15.30
N GLU A 75 5.19 -6.86 -15.88
CA GLU A 75 6.56 -6.92 -16.36
C GLU A 75 6.73 -6.01 -17.59
N SER A 76 7.71 -5.11 -17.53
CA SER A 76 7.99 -4.15 -18.59
C SER A 76 9.48 -4.15 -18.94
N SER A 77 9.80 -4.25 -20.22
CA SER A 77 11.17 -4.20 -20.74
C SER A 77 11.53 -2.80 -21.28
N GLY A 78 11.17 -1.74 -20.54
CA GLY A 78 11.37 -0.35 -20.94
C GLY A 78 12.74 0.23 -20.57
N PRO A 79 13.16 1.33 -21.21
CA PRO A 79 14.37 2.08 -20.83
C PRO A 79 14.23 2.83 -19.48
N TRP A 80 13.04 2.77 -18.87
CA TRP A 80 12.71 3.34 -17.58
C TRP A 80 13.08 2.37 -16.45
N ALA A 81 13.89 2.82 -15.51
CA ALA A 81 14.14 2.06 -14.29
C ALA A 81 14.40 3.02 -13.13
N LEU A 82 13.73 2.79 -12.00
CA LEU A 82 13.96 3.48 -10.74
C LEU A 82 14.20 2.45 -9.63
N PRO A 83 15.06 2.76 -8.63
CA PRO A 83 15.36 1.83 -7.55
C PRO A 83 14.16 1.66 -6.61
N ILE A 84 13.87 0.41 -6.23
CA ILE A 84 12.93 0.09 -5.15
C ILE A 84 13.65 0.27 -3.81
N VAL A 85 13.01 0.93 -2.85
CA VAL A 85 13.53 1.14 -1.50
C VAL A 85 12.49 0.70 -0.48
N LEU A 86 12.87 -0.17 0.45
CA LEU A 86 12.00 -0.59 1.56
C LEU A 86 12.13 0.35 2.74
N VAL A 87 11.00 0.90 3.18
CA VAL A 87 10.91 1.77 4.35
C VAL A 87 10.00 1.12 5.38
N LYS A 88 10.48 1.02 6.62
CA LYS A 88 9.64 0.60 7.74
C LYS A 88 8.70 1.75 8.09
N LYS A 89 7.41 1.58 7.83
CA LYS A 89 6.39 2.51 8.34
C LYS A 89 6.23 2.33 9.84
N THR A 90 6.32 3.42 10.59
CA THR A 90 5.95 3.43 12.01
C THR A 90 4.44 3.57 12.11
N LEU A 91 3.78 2.51 12.56
CA LEU A 91 2.36 2.61 12.90
C LEU A 91 2.26 3.37 14.23
N LYS A 92 2.06 4.70 14.16
CA LYS A 92 1.56 5.43 15.33
C LYS A 92 0.10 5.01 15.52
N ARG A 93 -0.15 3.86 16.17
CA ARG A 93 -1.40 3.68 16.91
C ARG A 93 -1.46 4.89 17.84
N GLN A 94 -2.50 5.70 17.77
CA GLN A 94 -2.72 6.75 18.75
C GLN A 94 -2.94 6.11 20.11
N MET A 95 -1.84 5.77 20.78
CA MET A 95 -1.74 5.38 22.17
C MET A 95 -0.33 5.78 22.61
N GLY A 96 -0.23 6.83 23.41
CA GLY A 96 1.00 7.23 24.08
C GLY A 96 1.80 8.30 23.34
N GLY A 97 2.00 9.43 24.04
CA GLY A 97 2.74 10.59 23.56
C GLY A 97 4.22 10.32 23.27
N TRP A 98 4.79 11.24 22.52
CA TRP A 98 6.21 11.30 22.20
C TRP A 98 6.97 11.80 23.44
N ILE A 99 7.86 10.98 24.01
CA ILE A 99 8.88 11.44 24.96
C ILE A 99 10.21 11.46 24.17
N PRO A 100 10.77 12.63 23.85
CA PRO A 100 12.14 12.70 23.38
C PRO A 100 13.09 12.51 24.57
N GLY A 101 14.10 11.66 24.37
CA GLY A 101 15.36 11.73 25.11
C GLY A 101 16.36 12.59 24.36
#